data_AF-A0A6N7KY62-F1
#
_entry.id   AF-A0A6N7KY62-F1
#
_cell.length_a   1.000
_cell.length_b   1.000
_cell.length_c   1.000
_cell.angle_alpha   90.00
_cell.angle_beta   90.00
_cell.angle_gamma   90.00
#
_symmetry.space_group_name_H-M   'P 1'
#
loop_
_entity.id
_entity.type
_entity.pdbx_description
1 polymer ?
#
loop_
_entity_poly.entity_id
_entity_poly.type
_entity_poly.pdbx_seq_one_letter_code
_entity_poly.pdbx_strand_id
1 'polypeptide(L)'
;MAGYANRIVTLDFPELTEPGDEMIRVVMRNPKTVPGPELMADTPDNVTSEQAFQAGLAILAKLIVGWHVYDATSTADDQPPLPMPATADSVGRLPMEIQNRMAAELKAVTGAGA
;
A
#
# COMPACT_ATOMS: atom_id res chain seq x y z
N MET A 1 16.78 -9.93 24.10
CA MET A 1 15.97 -10.79 23.23
C MET A 1 15.77 -10.05 21.91
N ALA A 2 16.37 -10.53 20.83
CA ALA A 2 16.16 -9.96 19.49
C ALA A 2 14.71 -10.25 19.08
N GLY A 3 13.80 -9.33 19.42
CA GLY A 3 12.37 -9.50 19.26
C GLY A 3 12.03 -9.68 17.78
N TYR A 4 11.23 -10.70 17.48
CA TYR A 4 10.62 -10.86 16.17
C TYR A 4 9.84 -9.58 15.85
N ALA A 5 10.39 -8.74 14.98
CA ALA A 5 9.66 -7.59 14.45
C ALA A 5 8.37 -8.12 13.80
N ASN A 6 7.22 -7.54 14.14
CA ASN A 6 5.94 -7.87 13.52
C ASN A 6 6.09 -7.85 12.00
N ARG A 7 5.97 -9.01 11.36
CA ARG A 7 6.18 -9.17 9.90
C ARG A 7 5.07 -8.56 9.06
N ILE A 8 3.97 -8.20 9.70
CA ILE A 8 2.75 -7.66 9.10
C ILE A 8 2.38 -6.37 9.83
N VAL A 9 1.92 -5.38 9.07
CA VAL A 9 1.33 -4.13 9.54
C VAL A 9 -0.10 -4.09 9.02
N THR A 10 -1.05 -3.81 9.92
CA THR A 10 -2.45 -3.55 9.57
C THR A 10 -2.69 -2.06 9.68
N LEU A 11 -3.23 -1.47 8.62
CA LEU A 11 -3.67 -0.09 8.53
C LEU A 11 -5.19 -0.12 8.44
N ASP A 12 -5.85 0.35 9.50
CA ASP A 12 -7.30 0.50 9.55
C ASP A 12 -7.66 1.98 9.27
N PHE A 13 -8.74 2.20 8.52
CA PHE A 13 -9.21 3.52 8.09
C PHE A 13 -10.67 3.74 8.53
N PRO A 14 -10.92 3.93 9.84
CA PRO A 14 -12.28 4.11 10.35
C PRO A 14 -12.97 5.35 9.80
N GLU A 15 -12.22 6.40 9.48
CA GLU A 15 -12.71 7.64 8.87
C GLU A 15 -13.24 7.46 7.44
N LEU A 16 -12.81 6.40 6.74
CA LEU A 16 -13.28 6.06 5.41
C LEU A 16 -14.36 4.97 5.43
N THR A 17 -14.70 4.44 6.61
CA THR A 17 -15.70 3.37 6.75
C THR A 17 -17.07 3.95 7.06
N GLU A 18 -18.07 3.60 6.26
CA GLU A 18 -19.45 4.03 6.51
C GLU A 18 -20.11 3.21 7.65
N PRO A 19 -21.05 3.80 8.41
CA PRO A 19 -21.75 3.09 9.47
C PRO A 19 -22.57 1.91 8.92
N GLY A 20 -22.15 0.68 9.24
CA GLY A 20 -22.83 -0.55 8.82
C GLY A 20 -22.03 -1.38 7.81
N ASP A 21 -20.96 -0.82 7.26
CA ASP A 21 -20.06 -1.49 6.32
C ASP A 21 -18.91 -2.22 7.01
N GLU A 22 -18.25 -3.10 6.25
CA GLU A 22 -17.00 -3.72 6.67
C GLU A 22 -15.87 -2.66 6.67
N MET A 23 -15.03 -2.71 7.71
CA MET A 23 -14.00 -1.69 7.94
C MET A 23 -12.97 -1.66 6.81
N ILE A 24 -12.72 -0.48 6.27
CA ILE A 24 -11.67 -0.27 5.28
C ILE A 24 -10.31 -0.52 5.93
N ARG A 25 -9.54 -1.45 5.34
CA ARG A 25 -8.24 -1.83 5.86
C ARG A 25 -7.28 -2.34 4.80
N VAL A 26 -6.00 -2.13 5.07
CA VAL A 26 -4.90 -2.68 4.29
C VAL A 26 -3.96 -3.46 5.22
N VAL A 27 -3.65 -4.69 4.85
CA VAL A 27 -2.70 -5.55 5.54
C VAL A 27 -1.47 -5.71 4.64
N MET A 28 -0.33 -5.23 5.11
CA MET A 28 0.92 -5.24 4.34
C MET A 28 2.06 -5.90 5.10
N ARG A 29 3.01 -6.49 4.38
CA ARG A 29 4.29 -6.91 4.95
C ARG A 29 4.98 -5.69 5.54
N ASN A 30 5.52 -5.84 6.75
CA ASN A 30 6.30 -4.79 7.39
C ASN A 30 7.57 -4.56 6.55
N PRO A 31 7.75 -3.37 5.96
CA PRO A 31 8.91 -3.09 5.11
C PRO A 31 10.24 -3.25 5.87
N LYS A 32 10.25 -3.11 7.20
CA LYS A 32 11.46 -3.36 8.04
C LYS A 32 11.93 -4.81 8.04
N THR A 33 11.06 -5.73 7.64
CA THR A 33 11.31 -7.18 7.63
C THR A 33 11.46 -7.76 6.23
N VAL A 34 11.26 -6.92 5.20
CA VAL A 34 11.32 -7.31 3.80
C VAL A 34 12.73 -7.03 3.25
N PRO A 35 13.33 -7.95 2.48
CA PRO A 35 14.65 -7.72 1.88
C PRO A 35 14.67 -6.48 0.98
N GLY A 36 15.75 -5.70 1.03
CA GLY A 36 15.93 -4.49 0.21
C GLY A 36 15.59 -4.65 -1.29
N PRO A 37 15.97 -5.75 -1.97
CA PRO A 37 15.61 -5.97 -3.36
C PRO A 37 14.09 -6.05 -3.64
N GLU A 38 13.29 -6.48 -2.67
CA GLU A 38 11.82 -6.48 -2.80
C GLU A 38 11.20 -5.09 -2.61
N LEU A 39 11.95 -4.17 -1.98
CA LEU A 39 11.56 -2.77 -1.75
C LEU A 39 12.09 -1.82 -2.83
N MET A 40 12.84 -2.34 -3.81
CA MET A 40 13.36 -1.57 -4.92
C MET A 40 12.48 -1.77 -6.15
N ALA A 41 12.18 -0.67 -6.84
CA ALA A 41 11.65 -0.74 -8.19
C ALA A 41 12.81 -0.87 -9.17
N ASP A 42 12.62 -1.68 -10.20
CA ASP A 42 13.55 -1.83 -11.30
C ASP A 42 13.35 -0.66 -12.27
N THR A 43 13.80 0.52 -11.86
CA THR A 43 13.68 1.77 -12.62
C THR A 43 15.03 2.21 -13.17
N PRO A 44 15.14 2.55 -14.47
CA PRO A 44 16.34 3.12 -15.06
C PRO A 44 16.80 4.43 -14.38
N ASP A 45 18.09 4.78 -14.52
CA ASP A 45 18.69 5.98 -13.90
C ASP A 45 18.15 7.34 -14.39
N ASN A 46 17.19 7.36 -15.34
CA ASN A 46 16.55 8.58 -15.85
C ASN A 46 15.04 8.38 -16.06
N VAL A 47 14.31 8.09 -14.98
CA VAL A 47 12.86 7.97 -15.01
C VAL A 47 12.15 9.32 -14.88
N THR A 48 11.01 9.46 -15.56
CA THR A 48 10.09 10.59 -15.34
C THR A 48 9.41 10.47 -13.96
N SER A 49 8.88 11.58 -13.44
CA SER A 49 8.14 11.57 -12.17
C SER A 49 6.96 10.60 -12.19
N GLU A 50 6.31 10.43 -13.35
CA GLU A 50 5.21 9.48 -13.53
C GLU A 50 5.69 8.02 -13.44
N GLN A 51 6.82 7.70 -14.07
CA GLN A 51 7.43 6.38 -13.98
C GLN A 51 7.87 6.06 -12.54
N ALA A 52 8.44 7.03 -11.83
CA ALA A 52 8.79 6.89 -10.42
C ALA A 52 7.56 6.66 -9.53
N PHE A 53 6.46 7.35 -9.82
CA PHE A 53 5.19 7.16 -9.11
C PHE A 53 4.62 5.75 -9.34
N GLN A 54 4.54 5.30 -10.59
CA GLN A 54 4.06 3.95 -10.93
C GLN A 54 4.92 2.84 -10.33
N ALA A 55 6.24 3.05 -10.31
CA ALA A 55 7.19 2.18 -9.62
C ALA A 55 6.91 2.09 -8.11
N GLY A 56 6.61 3.22 -7.46
CA GLY A 56 6.18 3.26 -6.06
C GLY A 56 4.90 2.45 -5.81
N LEU A 57 3.88 2.63 -6.66
CA LEU A 57 2.63 1.85 -6.58
C LEU A 57 2.88 0.35 -6.73
N ALA A 58 3.80 -0.06 -7.61
CA ALA A 58 4.17 -1.45 -7.79
C ALA A 58 4.85 -2.05 -6.54
N ILE A 59 5.69 -1.28 -5.84
CA ILE A 59 6.28 -1.71 -4.56
C ILE A 59 5.18 -1.88 -3.50
N LEU A 60 4.28 -0.91 -3.38
CA LEU A 60 3.17 -0.99 -2.43
C LEU A 60 2.28 -2.20 -2.70
N ALA A 61 1.92 -2.44 -3.97
CA ALA A 61 1.13 -3.61 -4.38
C ALA A 61 1.79 -4.93 -3.96
N LYS A 62 3.11 -5.08 -4.11
CA LYS A 62 3.86 -6.27 -3.69
C LYS A 62 3.83 -6.49 -2.17
N LEU A 63 3.74 -5.42 -1.39
CA LEU A 63 3.73 -5.50 0.06
C LEU A 63 2.36 -5.87 0.61
N ILE A 64 1.28 -5.57 -0.10
CA ILE A 64 -0.09 -5.88 0.33
C ILE A 64 -0.32 -7.40 0.28
N VAL A 65 -0.72 -7.97 1.42
CA VAL A 65 -1.03 -9.41 1.56
C VAL A 65 -2.51 -9.66 1.83
N GLY A 66 -3.28 -8.61 2.11
CA GLY A 66 -4.72 -8.64 2.22
C GLY A 66 -5.26 -7.22 2.32
N TRP A 67 -6.49 -7.00 1.85
CA TRP A 67 -7.16 -5.71 2.00
C TRP A 67 -8.68 -5.86 1.94
N HIS A 68 -9.37 -4.86 2.45
CA HIS A 68 -10.78 -4.59 2.21
C HIS A 68 -10.88 -3.11 1.88
N VAL A 69 -10.94 -2.80 0.58
CA VAL A 69 -10.86 -1.44 0.03
C VAL A 69 -11.69 -1.37 -1.25
N TYR A 70 -12.14 -0.16 -1.59
CA TYR A 70 -12.99 0.11 -2.74
C TYR A 70 -12.31 1.05 -3.75
N ASP A 71 -12.81 1.08 -4.98
CA ASP A 71 -12.31 1.97 -6.03
C ASP A 71 -12.82 3.39 -5.77
N ALA A 72 -11.91 4.31 -5.44
CA ALA A 72 -12.26 5.71 -5.19
C ALA A 72 -12.58 6.50 -6.48
N THR A 73 -12.28 5.93 -7.64
CA THR A 73 -12.62 6.51 -8.95
C THR A 73 -14.01 6.06 -9.44
N SER A 74 -14.59 5.05 -8.79
CA SER A 74 -15.94 4.57 -9.07
C SER A 74 -16.99 5.45 -8.39
N THR A 75 -18.10 5.70 -9.09
CA THR A 75 -19.29 6.38 -8.55
C THR A 75 -20.45 5.41 -8.32
N ALA A 76 -20.19 4.10 -8.36
CA ALA A 76 -21.21 3.08 -8.13
C ALA A 76 -21.34 2.81 -6.63
N ASP A 77 -22.58 2.87 -6.12
CA ASP A 77 -22.88 2.66 -4.70
C ASP A 77 -22.61 1.20 -4.27
N ASP A 78 -23.01 0.21 -5.07
CA ASP A 78 -22.86 -1.22 -4.77
C ASP A 78 -21.54 -1.82 -5.34
N GLN A 79 -20.45 -1.06 -5.32
CA GLN A 79 -19.19 -1.56 -5.86
C GLN A 79 -18.60 -2.70 -5.01
N PRO A 80 -18.13 -3.80 -5.63
CA PRO A 80 -17.42 -4.83 -4.89
C PRO A 80 -16.04 -4.31 -4.43
N PRO A 81 -15.47 -4.87 -3.35
CA PRO A 81 -14.11 -4.53 -2.94
C PRO A 81 -13.10 -4.90 -4.03
N LEU A 82 -12.01 -4.14 -4.12
CA LEU A 82 -10.95 -4.37 -5.09
C LEU A 82 -10.35 -5.76 -4.91
N PRO A 83 -10.11 -6.51 -6.01
CA PRO A 83 -9.68 -7.90 -5.94
C PRO A 83 -8.22 -8.03 -5.48
N MET A 84 -7.89 -9.22 -4.97
CA MET A 84 -6.52 -9.65 -4.69
C MET A 84 -5.99 -10.60 -5.79
N PRO A 85 -4.66 -10.64 -6.05
CA PRO A 85 -3.63 -9.83 -5.42
C PRO A 85 -3.70 -8.36 -5.86
N ALA A 86 -3.26 -7.45 -4.98
CA ALA A 86 -3.15 -6.04 -5.30
C ALA A 86 -2.21 -5.84 -6.51
N THR A 87 -2.60 -4.93 -7.39
CA THR A 87 -1.82 -4.47 -8.55
C THR A 87 -1.51 -2.98 -8.42
N ALA A 88 -0.47 -2.49 -9.10
CA ALA A 88 -0.13 -1.07 -9.10
C ALA A 88 -1.33 -0.19 -9.52
N ASP A 89 -2.09 -0.64 -10.52
CA ASP A 89 -3.31 0.02 -10.98
C ASP A 89 -4.38 0.09 -9.89
N SER A 90 -4.69 -1.04 -9.22
CA SER A 90 -5.66 -1.05 -8.12
C SER A 90 -5.21 -0.20 -6.92
N VAL A 91 -3.91 -0.12 -6.63
CA VAL A 91 -3.39 0.77 -5.58
C VAL A 91 -3.55 2.25 -5.98
N GLY A 92 -3.33 2.56 -7.26
CA GLY A 92 -3.51 3.92 -7.81
C GLY A 92 -4.95 4.42 -7.77
N ARG A 93 -5.93 3.51 -7.70
CA ARG A 93 -7.37 3.82 -7.58
C ARG A 93 -7.83 4.07 -6.15
N LEU A 94 -6.97 3.82 -5.15
CA LEU A 94 -7.31 4.05 -3.76
C LEU A 94 -7.36 5.56 -3.45
N PRO A 95 -8.11 5.98 -2.41
CA PRO A 95 -8.02 7.35 -1.92
C PRO A 95 -6.57 7.71 -1.56
N MET A 96 -6.22 8.98 -1.80
CA MET A 96 -4.87 9.49 -1.49
C MET A 96 -4.48 9.28 -0.02
N GLU A 97 -5.44 9.29 0.90
CA GLU A 97 -5.21 9.01 2.32
C GLU A 97 -4.62 7.61 2.56
N ILE A 98 -5.20 6.59 1.93
CA ILE A 98 -4.69 5.21 2.01
C ILE A 98 -3.31 5.11 1.36
N GLN A 99 -3.14 5.70 0.17
CA GLN A 99 -1.85 5.71 -0.54
C GLN A 99 -0.74 6.36 0.30
N ASN A 100 -1.02 7.53 0.88
CA ASN A 100 -0.07 8.27 1.71
C ASN A 100 0.28 7.51 2.99
N ARG A 101 -0.70 6.87 3.65
CA ARG A 101 -0.45 6.07 4.85
C ARG A 101 0.47 4.88 4.56
N MET A 102 0.23 4.16 3.47
CA MET A 102 1.09 3.06 3.02
C MET A 102 2.50 3.55 2.65
N ALA A 103 2.60 4.66 1.93
CA ALA A 103 3.88 5.26 1.55
C ALA A 103 4.69 5.72 2.79
N ALA A 104 4.02 6.22 3.82
CA ALA A 104 4.66 6.60 5.08
C ALA A 104 5.29 5.40 5.79
N GLU A 105 4.62 4.24 5.81
CA GLU A 105 5.19 2.99 6.37
C GLU A 105 6.43 2.53 5.60
N LEU A 106 6.43 2.67 4.27
CA LEU A 106 7.61 2.38 3.43
C LEU A 106 8.76 3.34 3.71
N LYS A 107 8.48 4.65 3.76
CA LYS A 107 9.47 5.71 3.98
C LYS A 107 10.12 5.63 5.36
N ALA A 108 9.39 5.19 6.38
CA ALA A 108 9.91 5.01 7.73
C ALA A 108 11.08 3.99 7.80
N VAL A 109 11.30 3.22 6.74
CA VAL A 109 12.39 2.23 6.63
C VAL A 109 13.50 2.72 5.71
N THR A 110 13.14 3.31 4.56
CA THR A 110 14.13 3.81 3.58
C THR A 110 14.81 5.10 4.02
N GLY A 111 14.15 5.93 4.83
CA GLY A 111 14.72 7.18 5.37
C GLY A 111 15.50 7.03 6.67
N ALA A 112 15.45 5.87 7.33
CA ALA A 112 16.15 5.61 8.59
C ALA A 112 17.60 5.11 8.39
N GLY A 113 18.08 5.08 7.15
CA GLY A 113 19.40 4.58 6.76
C GLY A 113 20.28 5.61 6.03
N ALA A 114 20.04 6.91 6.24
CA ALA A 114 20.89 8.00 5.76
C ALA A 114 21.53 8.75 6.94
#